data_AF-A0A815VHB5-F1
#
_entry.id   AF-A0A815VHB5-F1
#
_cell.length_a   1.000
_cell.length_b   1.000
_cell.length_c   1.000
_cell.angle_alpha   90.00
_cell.angle_beta   90.00
_cell.angle_gamma   90.00
#
_symmetry.space_group_name_H-M   'P 1'
#
loop_
_entity.id
_entity.type
_entity.pdbx_description
1 polymer ?
#
loop_
_entity_poly.entity_id
_entity_poly.type
_entity_poly.pdbx_seq_one_letter_code
_entity_poly.pdbx_strand_id
1 'polypeptide(L)'
;MSLNTRKKRKRELREEYIEQNGLVFQLPDETLLSIFKYLTIDELIVAASVCKWFRCIAYDEEFWTTIDLTSKPYSNRQLLKLLHRFPRNCTEVLKISGGSIHNNSGKLPLFTEQLNTLIQTSYPNLRHLHISQYDFHPNQRTIKNITYLPSNLQGLYLTKCEMLAPDISGPSAFFQVSKTSSNFQQLEILSFENSTCLQSMYIGYLPELCPNLIELNLGGCFRIKSIPVFINTLILYSKTLRRLYLSETQINDDTIHSICRKLKRLNILNIKNCKNVTISIVENLLTLKQLQKLIANDNIQTLYEQKKNEEN
;
A
#
# COMPACT_ATOMS: atom_id res chain seq x y z
N MET A 1 24.86 -12.25 -13.00
CA MET A 1 26.29 -12.41 -12.62
C MET A 1 26.35 -13.28 -11.39
N SER A 2 27.18 -14.32 -11.36
CA SER A 2 27.24 -15.26 -10.23
C SER A 2 27.78 -14.57 -8.97
N LEU A 3 27.33 -15.02 -7.80
CA LEU A 3 27.80 -14.51 -6.49
C LEU A 3 29.34 -14.52 -6.36
N ASN A 4 30.01 -15.49 -6.99
CA ASN A 4 31.48 -15.61 -6.99
C ASN A 4 32.19 -14.50 -7.78
N THR A 5 31.59 -13.99 -8.87
CA THR A 5 32.19 -12.87 -9.62
C THR A 5 32.02 -11.53 -8.89
N ARG A 6 30.91 -11.34 -8.15
CA ARG A 6 30.71 -10.16 -7.29
C ARG A 6 31.69 -10.14 -6.12
N LYS A 7 31.89 -11.27 -5.42
CA LYS A 7 32.84 -11.37 -4.30
C LYS A 7 34.30 -11.13 -4.73
N LYS A 8 34.71 -11.73 -5.85
CA LYS A 8 36.07 -11.54 -6.40
C LYS A 8 36.35 -10.07 -6.77
N ARG A 9 35.40 -9.43 -7.46
CA ARG A 9 35.51 -8.02 -7.86
C ARG A 9 35.44 -7.05 -6.68
N LYS A 10 34.64 -7.34 -5.65
CA LYS A 10 34.65 -6.59 -4.37
C LYS A 10 36.03 -6.64 -3.71
N ARG A 11 36.70 -7.80 -3.72
CA ARG A 11 38.03 -7.99 -3.13
C ARG A 11 39.14 -7.24 -3.86
N GLU A 12 39.19 -7.35 -5.20
CA GLU A 12 40.17 -6.65 -6.04
C GLU A 12 40.04 -5.12 -5.92
N LEU A 13 38.81 -4.59 -5.89
CA LEU A 13 38.57 -3.15 -5.69
C LEU A 13 38.97 -2.67 -4.29
N ARG A 14 38.85 -3.52 -3.27
CA ARG A 14 39.26 -3.19 -1.89
C ARG A 14 40.78 -3.11 -1.78
N GLU A 15 41.49 -4.07 -2.38
CA GLU A 15 42.96 -4.09 -2.43
C GLU A 15 43.50 -2.84 -3.15
N GLU A 16 42.91 -2.44 -4.30
CA GLU A 16 43.27 -1.21 -5.05
C GLU A 16 43.06 0.09 -4.23
N TYR A 17 42.01 0.15 -3.39
CA TYR A 17 41.69 1.35 -2.60
C TYR A 17 42.48 1.47 -1.29
N ILE A 18 42.79 0.34 -0.64
CA ILE A 18 43.59 0.31 0.60
C ILE A 18 45.02 0.82 0.33
N GLU A 19 45.57 0.52 -0.84
CA GLU A 19 46.92 0.98 -1.21
C GLU A 19 46.99 2.50 -1.52
N GLN A 20 45.85 3.15 -1.80
CA GLN A 20 45.82 4.54 -2.28
C GLN A 20 45.20 5.56 -1.32
N ASN A 21 44.41 5.17 -0.30
CA ASN A 21 43.67 6.11 0.55
C ASN A 21 43.56 5.67 2.03
N GLY A 22 43.46 6.65 2.96
CA GLY A 22 43.60 6.48 4.43
C GLY A 22 42.59 5.59 5.18
N LEU A 23 42.63 5.63 6.52
CA LEU A 23 42.07 4.65 7.49
C LEU A 23 40.65 4.13 7.25
N VAL A 24 39.72 4.91 6.67
CA VAL A 24 38.33 4.49 6.40
C VAL A 24 38.27 3.31 5.42
N PHE A 25 39.24 3.18 4.52
CA PHE A 25 39.29 2.09 3.54
C PHE A 25 39.79 0.77 4.11
N GLN A 26 40.23 0.75 5.37
CA GLN A 26 40.62 -0.47 6.09
C GLN A 26 39.42 -1.18 6.76
N LEU A 27 38.25 -0.54 6.83
CA LEU A 27 37.06 -1.11 7.45
C LEU A 27 36.61 -2.40 6.73
N PRO A 28 36.14 -3.43 7.47
CA PRO A 28 35.47 -4.59 6.87
C PRO A 28 34.18 -4.19 6.16
N ASP A 29 33.81 -4.94 5.12
CA ASP A 29 32.55 -4.74 4.37
C ASP A 29 31.34 -4.77 5.32
N GLU A 30 31.36 -5.66 6.33
CA GLU A 30 30.30 -5.82 7.33
C GLU A 30 30.13 -4.57 8.21
N THR A 31 31.23 -3.86 8.49
CA THR A 31 31.19 -2.62 9.28
C THR A 31 30.56 -1.50 8.46
N LEU A 32 30.94 -1.37 7.18
CA LEU A 32 30.30 -0.41 6.28
C LEU A 32 28.83 -0.75 6.02
N LEU A 33 28.49 -2.03 5.87
CA LEU A 33 27.09 -2.44 5.76
C LEU A 33 26.28 -2.01 7.00
N SER A 34 26.86 -2.21 8.19
CA SER A 34 26.24 -1.80 9.46
C SER A 34 26.06 -0.29 9.55
N ILE A 35 27.00 0.50 9.01
CA ILE A 35 26.88 1.96 8.93
C ILE A 35 25.80 2.36 7.91
N PHE A 36 25.83 1.77 6.71
CA PHE A 36 24.94 2.11 5.61
C PHE A 36 23.49 1.73 5.87
N LYS A 37 23.24 0.76 6.77
CA LYS A 37 21.90 0.38 7.22
C LYS A 37 21.07 1.54 7.80
N TYR A 38 21.74 2.59 8.29
CA TYR A 38 21.07 3.78 8.83
C TYR A 38 20.82 4.87 7.79
N LEU A 39 21.29 4.68 6.55
CA LEU A 39 21.12 5.65 5.47
C LEU A 39 19.76 5.46 4.78
N THR A 40 19.15 6.57 4.42
CA THR A 40 18.01 6.59 3.51
C THR A 40 18.42 6.21 2.08
N ILE A 41 17.46 5.91 1.20
CA ILE A 41 17.74 5.58 -0.22
C ILE A 41 18.49 6.72 -0.92
N ASP A 42 18.13 7.97 -0.65
CA ASP A 42 18.82 9.12 -1.24
C ASP A 42 20.29 9.18 -0.78
N GLU A 43 20.53 8.95 0.51
CA GLU A 43 21.88 8.93 1.08
C GLU A 43 22.70 7.73 0.59
N LEU A 44 22.09 6.57 0.40
CA LEU A 44 22.73 5.40 -0.22
C LEU A 44 23.16 5.70 -1.67
N ILE A 45 22.33 6.41 -2.44
CA ILE A 45 22.67 6.82 -3.80
C ILE A 45 23.86 7.80 -3.79
N VAL A 46 23.90 8.72 -2.81
CA VAL A 46 25.04 9.64 -2.62
C VAL A 46 26.29 8.86 -2.20
N ALA A 47 26.19 7.95 -1.24
CA ALA A 47 27.30 7.09 -0.80
C ALA A 47 27.87 6.26 -1.96
N ALA A 48 27.00 5.72 -2.83
CA ALA A 48 27.39 5.00 -4.02
C ALA A 48 28.14 5.85 -5.08
N SER A 49 28.08 7.18 -4.97
CA SER A 49 28.82 8.09 -5.84
C SER A 49 30.25 8.35 -5.38
N VAL A 50 30.56 8.11 -4.09
CA VAL A 50 31.87 8.42 -3.48
C VAL A 50 33.00 7.62 -4.11
N CYS A 51 32.87 6.29 -4.18
CA CYS A 51 33.90 5.44 -4.77
C CYS A 51 33.32 4.10 -5.28
N LYS A 52 34.13 3.32 -6.02
CA LYS A 52 33.71 2.01 -6.55
C LYS A 52 33.34 1.02 -5.45
N TRP A 53 34.08 1.02 -4.33
CA TRP A 53 33.82 0.14 -3.20
C TRP A 53 32.51 0.50 -2.48
N PHE A 54 32.30 1.78 -2.14
CA PHE A 54 31.04 2.24 -1.55
C PHE A 54 29.86 1.97 -2.48
N ARG A 55 30.03 2.09 -3.80
CA ARG A 55 29.01 1.67 -4.76
C ARG A 55 28.67 0.18 -4.65
N CYS A 56 29.65 -0.69 -4.47
CA CYS A 56 29.42 -2.11 -4.26
C CYS A 56 28.71 -2.43 -2.94
N ILE A 57 28.97 -1.66 -1.88
CA ILE A 57 28.31 -1.82 -0.57
C ILE A 57 26.89 -1.23 -0.60
N ALA A 58 26.71 -0.01 -1.11
CA ALA A 58 25.42 0.65 -1.16
C ALA A 58 24.37 -0.07 -2.03
N TYR A 59 24.80 -0.88 -3.00
CA TYR A 59 23.94 -1.71 -3.85
C TYR A 59 23.81 -3.16 -3.38
N ASP A 60 24.19 -3.45 -2.13
CA ASP A 60 23.97 -4.76 -1.52
C ASP A 60 22.48 -5.04 -1.33
N GLU A 61 22.06 -6.30 -1.55
CA GLU A 61 20.65 -6.67 -1.71
C GLU A 61 19.81 -6.38 -0.45
N GLU A 62 20.42 -6.43 0.73
CA GLU A 62 19.77 -6.18 2.03
C GLU A 62 19.11 -4.79 2.10
N PHE A 63 19.74 -3.77 1.50
CA PHE A 63 19.24 -2.39 1.52
C PHE A 63 18.08 -2.12 0.56
N TRP A 64 17.84 -3.01 -0.41
CA TRP A 64 16.89 -2.78 -1.51
C TRP A 64 15.67 -3.71 -1.44
N THR A 65 15.49 -4.42 -0.32
CA THR A 65 14.28 -5.19 -0.02
C THR A 65 13.05 -4.29 0.03
N THR A 66 13.20 -3.08 0.56
CA THR A 66 12.20 -2.03 0.60
C THR A 66 12.70 -0.77 -0.11
N ILE A 67 11.99 -0.34 -1.15
CA ILE A 67 12.25 0.90 -1.86
C ILE A 67 11.16 1.91 -1.49
N ASP A 68 11.49 2.89 -0.65
CA ASP A 68 10.60 3.98 -0.26
C ASP A 68 10.99 5.30 -0.92
N LEU A 69 10.23 5.69 -1.94
CA LEU A 69 10.38 6.95 -2.68
C LEU A 69 9.29 7.96 -2.32
N THR A 70 8.69 7.84 -1.13
CA THR A 70 7.61 8.75 -0.69
C THR A 70 8.11 9.97 0.06
N SER A 71 9.39 9.98 0.46
CA SER A 71 10.03 11.09 1.20
C SER A 71 10.14 12.38 0.41
N LYS A 72 10.17 12.29 -0.93
CA LYS A 72 10.33 13.41 -1.86
C LYS A 72 9.34 13.30 -3.01
N PRO A 73 8.91 14.43 -3.60
CA PRO A 73 8.10 14.41 -4.81
C PRO A 73 8.94 13.95 -6.00
N TYR A 74 8.58 12.84 -6.63
CA TYR A 74 9.19 12.43 -7.90
C TYR A 74 8.16 12.47 -9.01
N SER A 75 8.49 13.15 -10.11
CA SER A 75 7.73 13.01 -11.35
C SER A 75 7.87 11.59 -11.91
N ASN A 76 6.90 11.13 -12.70
CA ASN A 76 6.98 9.81 -13.35
C ASN A 76 8.28 9.63 -14.15
N ARG A 77 8.81 10.68 -14.79
CA ARG A 77 10.09 10.62 -15.52
C ARG A 77 11.28 10.36 -14.59
N GLN A 78 11.29 10.98 -13.41
CA GLN A 78 12.33 10.74 -12.40
C GLN A 78 12.21 9.33 -11.83
N LEU A 79 10.99 8.89 -11.50
CA LEU A 79 10.73 7.52 -11.03
C LEU A 79 11.22 6.48 -12.04
N LEU A 80 10.88 6.62 -13.33
CA LEU A 80 11.38 5.71 -14.37
C LEU A 80 12.91 5.62 -14.37
N LYS A 81 13.61 6.76 -14.34
CA LYS A 81 15.09 6.80 -14.32
C LYS A 81 15.68 6.14 -13.06
N LEU A 82 15.06 6.35 -11.90
CA LEU A 82 15.51 5.78 -10.62
C LEU A 82 15.30 4.27 -10.58
N LEU A 83 14.07 3.81 -10.87
CA LEU A 83 13.69 2.41 -10.84
C LEU A 83 14.50 1.56 -11.84
N HIS A 84 14.90 2.14 -12.98
CA HIS A 84 15.83 1.46 -13.91
C HIS A 84 17.20 1.15 -13.30
N ARG A 85 17.68 1.95 -12.35
CA ARG A 85 19.02 1.83 -11.75
C ARG A 85 19.03 0.95 -10.50
N PHE A 86 17.91 0.83 -9.80
CA PHE A 86 17.84 0.11 -8.54
C PHE A 86 17.92 -1.42 -8.74
N PRO A 87 18.41 -2.16 -7.73
CA PRO A 87 18.24 -3.61 -7.67
C PRO A 87 16.77 -3.99 -7.78
N ARG A 88 16.52 -5.09 -8.47
CA ARG A 88 15.20 -5.46 -9.00
C ARG A 88 14.65 -6.76 -8.40
N ASN A 89 15.53 -7.74 -8.28
CA ASN A 89 15.15 -9.09 -7.88
C ASN A 89 14.99 -9.25 -6.36
N CYS A 90 15.60 -8.40 -5.54
CA CYS A 90 15.48 -8.49 -4.08
C CYS A 90 14.35 -7.62 -3.51
N THR A 91 13.75 -6.73 -4.30
CA THR A 91 12.74 -5.79 -3.83
C THR A 91 11.39 -6.48 -3.65
N GLU A 92 10.90 -6.47 -2.41
CA GLU A 92 9.60 -7.01 -2.02
C GLU A 92 8.58 -5.90 -1.76
N VAL A 93 9.04 -4.71 -1.36
CA VAL A 93 8.18 -3.55 -1.05
C VAL A 93 8.60 -2.37 -1.90
N LEU A 94 7.66 -1.80 -2.66
CA LEU A 94 7.86 -0.57 -3.42
C LEU A 94 6.83 0.48 -3.01
N LYS A 95 7.31 1.65 -2.61
CA LYS A 95 6.46 2.79 -2.28
C LYS A 95 6.82 3.98 -3.16
N ILE A 96 5.81 4.49 -3.85
CA ILE A 96 5.93 5.64 -4.74
C ILE A 96 4.84 6.66 -4.42
N SER A 97 5.18 7.93 -4.57
CA SER A 97 4.24 9.04 -4.45
C SER A 97 4.30 9.95 -5.67
N GLY A 98 3.12 10.30 -6.17
CA GLY A 98 2.92 11.32 -7.21
C GLY A 98 2.77 12.74 -6.63
N GLY A 99 2.79 12.91 -5.31
CA GLY A 99 2.67 14.21 -4.67
C GLY A 99 3.73 15.17 -5.24
N SER A 100 3.29 16.25 -5.89
CA SER A 100 4.18 17.28 -6.46
C SER A 100 4.23 18.47 -5.51
N ILE A 101 5.44 18.95 -5.18
CA ILE A 101 5.64 20.21 -4.43
C ILE A 101 5.12 21.43 -5.25
N HIS A 102 4.99 21.32 -6.57
CA HIS A 102 4.75 22.47 -7.45
C HIS A 102 3.31 22.61 -7.98
N ASN A 103 2.38 21.74 -7.57
CA ASN A 103 1.01 21.83 -8.08
C ASN A 103 0.13 22.72 -7.19
N ASN A 104 0.24 24.05 -7.38
CA ASN A 104 -0.72 25.03 -6.86
C ASN A 104 -2.16 24.77 -7.35
N SER A 105 -2.34 23.92 -8.37
CA SER A 105 -3.63 23.53 -8.94
C SER A 105 -4.37 22.44 -8.15
N GLY A 106 -3.74 21.82 -7.14
CA GLY A 106 -4.33 20.70 -6.41
C GLY A 106 -4.55 19.43 -7.25
N LYS A 107 -4.10 19.41 -8.52
CA LYS A 107 -4.31 18.30 -9.44
C LYS A 107 -3.25 17.22 -9.22
N LEU A 108 -3.69 15.98 -9.00
CA LEU A 108 -2.81 14.82 -8.90
C LEU A 108 -2.22 14.44 -10.28
N PRO A 109 -0.98 13.94 -10.35
CA PRO A 109 -0.45 13.40 -11.59
C PRO A 109 -1.12 12.08 -11.97
N LEU A 110 -1.14 11.80 -13.26
CA LEU A 110 -1.64 10.53 -13.79
C LEU A 110 -0.67 9.38 -13.47
N PHE A 111 -1.22 8.25 -13.04
CA PHE A 111 -0.47 6.99 -12.96
C PHE A 111 -0.35 6.38 -14.36
N THR A 112 0.81 6.52 -14.97
CA THR A 112 1.01 6.19 -16.39
C THR A 112 1.26 4.70 -16.61
N GLU A 113 0.76 4.17 -17.72
CA GLU A 113 0.99 2.79 -18.17
C GLU A 113 2.50 2.46 -18.26
N GLN A 114 3.32 3.39 -18.75
CA GLN A 114 4.78 3.22 -18.81
C GLN A 114 5.41 2.92 -17.44
N LEU A 115 4.94 3.59 -16.38
CA LEU A 115 5.43 3.38 -15.02
C LEU A 115 4.96 2.02 -14.49
N ASN A 116 3.69 1.70 -14.72
CA ASN A 116 3.12 0.40 -14.37
C ASN A 116 3.88 -0.77 -15.03
N THR A 117 4.10 -0.70 -16.34
CA THR A 117 4.81 -1.73 -17.11
C THR A 117 6.24 -1.88 -16.61
N LEU A 118 6.91 -0.78 -16.25
CA LEU A 118 8.24 -0.87 -15.64
C LEU A 118 8.18 -1.65 -14.32
N ILE A 119 7.24 -1.31 -13.43
CA ILE A 119 7.09 -1.97 -12.13
C ILE A 119 6.83 -3.46 -12.32
N GLN A 120 5.88 -3.80 -13.19
CA GLN A 120 5.47 -5.17 -13.46
C GLN A 120 6.59 -6.03 -14.06
N THR A 121 7.38 -5.47 -14.97
CA THR A 121 8.44 -6.23 -15.67
C THR A 121 9.76 -6.26 -14.92
N SER A 122 10.04 -5.24 -14.09
CA SER A 122 11.33 -5.10 -13.44
C SER A 122 11.37 -5.63 -12.01
N TYR A 123 10.24 -5.85 -11.34
CA TYR A 123 10.22 -6.27 -9.93
C TYR A 123 9.46 -7.59 -9.74
N PRO A 124 10.07 -8.73 -10.09
CA PRO A 124 9.39 -10.03 -10.12
C PRO A 124 8.98 -10.56 -8.74
N ASN A 125 9.69 -10.15 -7.68
CA ASN A 125 9.45 -10.59 -6.30
C ASN A 125 8.64 -9.56 -5.47
N LEU A 126 8.04 -8.56 -6.14
CA LEU A 126 7.27 -7.53 -5.48
C LEU A 126 6.01 -8.12 -4.83
N ARG A 127 5.85 -7.91 -3.52
CA ARG A 127 4.72 -8.36 -2.71
C ARG A 127 3.86 -7.22 -2.20
N HIS A 128 4.45 -6.07 -1.92
CA HIS A 128 3.75 -4.91 -1.41
C HIS A 128 3.99 -3.70 -2.31
N LEU A 129 2.91 -3.15 -2.86
CA LEU A 129 2.96 -1.96 -3.71
C LEU A 129 2.14 -0.84 -3.08
N HIS A 130 2.82 0.24 -2.72
CA HIS A 130 2.20 1.47 -2.25
C HIS A 130 2.27 2.53 -3.34
N ILE A 131 1.12 2.92 -3.85
CA ILE A 131 0.95 4.02 -4.79
C ILE A 131 0.19 5.10 -4.05
N SER A 132 0.75 6.29 -3.98
CA SER A 132 0.14 7.39 -3.25
C SER A 132 0.05 8.67 -4.07
N GLN A 133 -1.02 9.44 -3.89
CA GLN A 133 -1.23 10.74 -4.53
C GLN A 133 -1.18 10.67 -6.07
N TYR A 134 -1.90 9.71 -6.64
CA TYR A 134 -2.01 9.51 -8.09
C TYR A 134 -3.46 9.51 -8.57
N ASP A 135 -3.67 9.96 -9.80
CA ASP A 135 -4.94 9.87 -10.51
C ASP A 135 -4.94 8.69 -11.50
N PHE A 136 -5.94 7.82 -11.38
CA PHE A 136 -6.19 6.66 -12.23
C PHE A 136 -7.31 6.91 -13.26
N HIS A 137 -7.71 8.17 -13.46
CA HIS A 137 -8.70 8.53 -14.46
C HIS A 137 -8.38 7.93 -15.84
N PRO A 138 -9.37 7.31 -16.52
CA PRO A 138 -9.14 6.64 -17.79
C PRO A 138 -8.71 7.62 -18.89
N ASN A 139 -7.56 7.35 -19.49
CA ASN A 139 -7.01 8.07 -20.62
C ASN A 139 -6.10 7.11 -21.42
N GLN A 140 -5.69 7.50 -22.62
CA GLN A 140 -4.75 6.77 -23.48
C GLN A 140 -3.37 6.50 -22.84
N ARG A 141 -3.05 7.16 -21.72
CA ARG A 141 -1.74 7.05 -21.05
C ARG A 141 -1.82 6.35 -19.69
N THR A 142 -3.01 6.10 -19.17
CA THR A 142 -3.22 5.46 -17.87
C THR A 142 -3.56 3.99 -18.06
N ILE A 143 -3.35 3.19 -17.02
CA ILE A 143 -3.80 1.80 -17.04
C ILE A 143 -5.34 1.76 -17.15
N LYS A 144 -5.86 0.80 -17.90
CA LYS A 144 -7.30 0.74 -18.20
C LYS A 144 -8.14 0.39 -16.98
N ASN A 145 -7.64 -0.56 -16.18
CA ASN A 145 -8.30 -0.99 -14.96
C ASN A 145 -7.29 -1.56 -13.95
N ILE A 146 -7.78 -1.88 -12.76
CA ILE A 146 -6.98 -2.40 -11.66
C ILE A 146 -6.23 -3.69 -12.02
N THR A 147 -6.71 -4.48 -12.97
CA THR A 147 -6.08 -5.78 -13.30
C THR A 147 -4.76 -5.65 -14.04
N TYR A 148 -4.43 -4.46 -14.55
CA TYR A 148 -3.13 -4.16 -15.14
C TYR A 148 -2.01 -3.97 -14.11
N LEU A 149 -2.35 -3.74 -12.84
CA LEU A 149 -1.35 -3.67 -11.78
C LEU A 149 -0.67 -5.05 -11.57
N PRO A 150 0.53 -5.10 -10.97
CA PRO A 150 1.21 -6.36 -10.68
C PRO A 150 0.33 -7.32 -9.88
N SER A 151 0.15 -8.56 -10.36
CA SER A 151 -0.80 -9.52 -9.78
C SER A 151 -0.22 -10.38 -8.66
N ASN A 152 1.12 -10.44 -8.53
CA ASN A 152 1.85 -11.23 -7.50
C ASN A 152 1.86 -10.56 -6.12
N LEU A 153 0.96 -9.62 -5.86
CA LEU A 153 0.95 -8.82 -4.64
C LEU A 153 0.22 -9.54 -3.49
N GLN A 154 0.78 -9.41 -2.30
CA GLN A 154 0.14 -9.70 -1.02
C GLN A 154 -0.53 -8.44 -0.42
N GLY A 155 0.02 -7.26 -0.70
CA GLY A 155 -0.54 -5.98 -0.28
C GLY A 155 -0.54 -4.92 -1.37
N LEU A 156 -1.68 -4.27 -1.57
CA LEU A 156 -1.86 -3.15 -2.49
C LEU A 156 -2.44 -1.96 -1.73
N TYR A 157 -1.72 -0.84 -1.76
CA TYR A 157 -2.08 0.37 -1.03
C TYR A 157 -2.18 1.53 -2.00
N LEU A 158 -3.39 2.05 -2.17
CA LEU A 158 -3.74 3.16 -3.06
C LEU A 158 -4.17 4.34 -2.19
N THR A 159 -3.19 5.08 -1.65
CA THR A 159 -3.44 6.13 -0.65
C THR A 159 -3.59 7.50 -1.31
N LYS A 160 -4.69 8.22 -1.04
CA LYS A 160 -4.99 9.51 -1.69
C LYS A 160 -4.98 9.38 -3.22
N CYS A 161 -5.44 8.24 -3.71
CA CYS A 161 -5.53 7.96 -5.15
C CYS A 161 -6.94 8.25 -5.65
N GLU A 162 -7.05 8.96 -6.77
CA GLU A 162 -8.35 9.31 -7.35
C GLU A 162 -8.68 8.44 -8.55
N MET A 163 -9.95 8.09 -8.69
CA MET A 163 -10.44 7.05 -9.61
C MET A 163 -11.74 7.52 -10.27
N LEU A 164 -11.76 8.80 -10.66
CA LEU A 164 -12.93 9.49 -11.18
C LEU A 164 -13.44 8.82 -12.45
N ALA A 165 -14.75 8.54 -12.48
CA ALA A 165 -15.43 8.17 -13.71
C ALA A 165 -15.44 9.37 -14.69
N PRO A 166 -15.32 9.14 -16.01
CA PRO A 166 -15.41 10.19 -17.03
C PRO A 166 -16.77 10.89 -17.08
N ASP A 167 -17.81 10.26 -16.54
CA ASP A 167 -19.17 10.77 -16.42
C ASP A 167 -19.68 10.67 -14.97
N ILE A 168 -20.45 11.67 -14.53
CA ILE A 168 -21.00 11.79 -13.17
C ILE A 168 -21.91 10.58 -12.80
N SER A 169 -22.34 9.80 -13.80
CA SER A 169 -23.27 8.67 -13.69
C SER A 169 -22.67 7.28 -13.96
N GLY A 170 -21.42 7.17 -14.42
CA GLY A 170 -20.86 5.89 -14.88
C GLY A 170 -20.05 5.16 -13.80
N PRO A 171 -19.97 3.82 -13.86
CA PRO A 171 -18.99 3.10 -13.04
C PRO A 171 -17.58 3.54 -13.43
N SER A 172 -16.69 3.72 -12.45
CA SER A 172 -15.28 3.95 -12.76
C SER A 172 -14.78 2.73 -13.53
N ALA A 173 -14.36 2.95 -14.79
CA ALA A 173 -13.78 1.92 -15.65
C ALA A 173 -12.62 1.17 -14.97
N PHE A 174 -12.02 1.79 -13.94
CA PHE A 174 -10.93 1.19 -13.19
C PHE A 174 -11.31 -0.10 -12.45
N PHE A 175 -12.54 -0.22 -11.95
CA PHE A 175 -13.03 -1.42 -11.28
C PHE A 175 -13.93 -2.27 -12.15
N GLN A 176 -14.33 -1.77 -13.32
CA GLN A 176 -15.16 -2.52 -14.25
C GLN A 176 -14.32 -3.64 -14.89
N VAL A 177 -14.41 -4.81 -14.29
CA VAL A 177 -13.63 -5.97 -14.63
C VAL A 177 -14.60 -7.08 -15.07
N SER A 178 -14.23 -7.84 -16.08
CA SER A 178 -15.05 -8.97 -16.54
C SER A 178 -15.07 -10.05 -15.46
N LYS A 179 -16.25 -10.62 -15.16
CA LYS A 179 -16.48 -11.65 -14.12
C LYS A 179 -15.58 -12.90 -14.18
N THR A 180 -14.78 -13.03 -15.23
CA THR A 180 -13.90 -14.16 -15.52
C THR A 180 -12.44 -13.93 -15.13
N SER A 181 -12.02 -12.71 -14.75
CA SER A 181 -10.60 -12.49 -14.41
C SER A 181 -10.34 -12.63 -12.92
N SER A 182 -9.75 -13.76 -12.54
CA SER A 182 -9.17 -13.99 -11.22
C SER A 182 -7.81 -13.29 -11.10
N ASN A 183 -7.81 -11.97 -10.91
CA ASN A 183 -6.57 -11.25 -10.55
C ASN A 183 -6.29 -11.40 -9.04
N PHE A 184 -5.13 -10.93 -8.55
CA PHE A 184 -4.82 -10.78 -7.12
C PHE A 184 -5.23 -11.93 -6.16
N GLN A 185 -5.03 -13.18 -6.56
CA GLN A 185 -5.48 -14.34 -5.76
C GLN A 185 -4.73 -14.50 -4.43
N GLN A 186 -3.54 -13.90 -4.33
CA GLN A 186 -2.68 -13.90 -3.14
C GLN A 186 -2.81 -12.60 -2.33
N LEU A 187 -3.66 -11.67 -2.75
CA LEU A 187 -3.79 -10.37 -2.11
C LEU A 187 -4.59 -10.49 -0.82
N GLU A 188 -3.92 -10.15 0.28
CA GLU A 188 -4.46 -10.20 1.63
C GLU A 188 -4.80 -8.80 2.15
N ILE A 189 -4.09 -7.78 1.67
CA ILE A 189 -4.25 -6.39 2.14
C ILE A 189 -4.61 -5.49 0.96
N LEU A 190 -5.72 -4.78 1.08
CA LEU A 190 -6.12 -3.75 0.14
C LEU A 190 -6.49 -2.46 0.89
N SER A 191 -5.83 -1.38 0.52
CA SER A 191 -6.10 -0.05 1.07
C SER A 191 -6.42 0.95 -0.04
N PHE A 192 -7.49 1.72 0.17
CA PHE A 192 -7.84 2.92 -0.60
C PHE A 192 -7.85 4.16 0.29
N GLU A 193 -7.03 4.17 1.33
CA GLU A 193 -7.06 5.21 2.35
C GLU A 193 -7.03 6.62 1.73
N ASN A 194 -7.96 7.48 2.13
CA ASN A 194 -8.11 8.85 1.65
C ASN A 194 -8.38 8.98 0.13
N SER A 195 -8.83 7.93 -0.56
CA SER A 195 -9.35 8.03 -1.93
C SER A 195 -10.74 8.65 -1.93
N THR A 196 -10.81 9.96 -2.17
CA THR A 196 -12.01 10.77 -1.90
C THR A 196 -13.16 10.49 -2.86
N CYS A 197 -12.85 10.09 -4.10
CA CYS A 197 -13.85 9.81 -5.11
C CYS A 197 -14.34 8.35 -5.10
N LEU A 198 -13.81 7.48 -4.24
CA LEU A 198 -14.16 6.06 -4.18
C LEU A 198 -15.60 5.87 -3.67
N GLN A 199 -16.44 5.22 -4.48
CA GLN A 199 -17.85 4.98 -4.16
C GLN A 199 -18.12 3.53 -3.75
N SER A 200 -19.14 3.35 -2.92
CA SER A 200 -19.57 2.04 -2.40
C SER A 200 -19.85 1.00 -3.49
N MET A 201 -20.35 1.42 -4.66
CA MET A 201 -20.66 0.51 -5.76
C MET A 201 -19.40 -0.18 -6.34
N TYR A 202 -18.24 0.48 -6.28
CA TYR A 202 -16.98 -0.07 -6.81
C TYR A 202 -16.42 -1.19 -5.93
N ILE A 203 -16.79 -1.20 -4.65
CA ILE A 203 -16.42 -2.27 -3.71
C ILE A 203 -17.08 -3.61 -4.11
N GLY A 204 -18.18 -3.57 -4.87
CA GLY A 204 -18.89 -4.76 -5.36
C GLY A 204 -18.04 -5.70 -6.24
N TYR A 205 -16.97 -5.19 -6.85
CA TYR A 205 -16.07 -5.99 -7.70
C TYR A 205 -14.96 -6.69 -6.91
N LEU A 206 -14.73 -6.33 -5.64
CA LEU A 206 -13.62 -6.88 -4.87
C LEU A 206 -13.67 -8.41 -4.73
N PRO A 207 -14.80 -9.08 -4.48
CA PRO A 207 -14.83 -10.53 -4.28
C PRO A 207 -14.34 -11.32 -5.50
N GLU A 208 -14.57 -10.79 -6.70
CA GLU A 208 -14.06 -11.36 -7.95
C GLU A 208 -12.56 -11.07 -8.12
N LEU A 209 -12.12 -9.88 -7.70
CA LEU A 209 -10.74 -9.41 -7.85
C LEU A 209 -9.77 -9.96 -6.82
N CYS A 210 -10.17 -10.14 -5.57
CA CYS A 210 -9.28 -10.45 -4.45
C CYS A 210 -10.05 -11.24 -3.38
N PRO A 211 -10.37 -12.52 -3.63
CA PRO A 211 -11.29 -13.31 -2.79
C PRO A 211 -10.77 -13.60 -1.37
N ASN A 212 -9.46 -13.47 -1.14
CA ASN A 212 -8.80 -13.89 0.10
C ASN A 212 -8.42 -12.72 1.03
N LEU A 213 -9.09 -11.55 0.90
CA LEU A 213 -8.77 -10.38 1.72
C LEU A 213 -8.86 -10.65 3.23
N ILE A 214 -7.79 -10.26 3.92
CA ILE A 214 -7.63 -10.28 5.38
C ILE A 214 -7.80 -8.86 5.95
N GLU A 215 -7.35 -7.85 5.21
CA GLU A 215 -7.41 -6.45 5.58
C GLU A 215 -7.99 -5.59 4.45
N LEU A 216 -9.01 -4.81 4.80
CA LEU A 216 -9.59 -3.79 3.92
C LEU A 216 -9.59 -2.43 4.63
N ASN A 217 -8.89 -1.46 4.04
CA ASN A 217 -8.85 -0.10 4.54
C ASN A 217 -9.52 0.87 3.56
N LEU A 218 -10.61 1.48 4.00
CA LEU A 218 -11.40 2.50 3.31
C LEU A 218 -11.47 3.80 4.15
N GLY A 219 -10.53 3.99 5.08
CA GLY A 219 -10.46 5.17 5.92
C GLY A 219 -10.33 6.44 5.08
N GLY A 220 -11.09 7.48 5.38
CA GLY A 220 -11.07 8.74 4.62
C GLY A 220 -11.85 8.72 3.30
N CYS A 221 -12.43 7.58 2.91
CA CYS A 221 -13.27 7.49 1.71
C CYS A 221 -14.70 8.00 2.00
N PHE A 222 -14.90 9.32 2.03
CA PHE A 222 -16.18 9.93 2.43
C PHE A 222 -17.37 9.67 1.48
N ARG A 223 -17.14 9.08 0.29
CA ARG A 223 -18.23 8.66 -0.62
C ARG A 223 -18.67 7.21 -0.41
N ILE A 224 -18.04 6.49 0.52
CA ILE A 224 -18.50 5.17 0.98
C ILE A 224 -19.72 5.38 1.88
N LYS A 225 -20.87 4.95 1.40
CA LYS A 225 -22.19 4.99 2.05
C LYS A 225 -22.70 3.57 2.35
N SER A 226 -23.62 3.49 3.30
CA SER A 226 -24.42 2.30 3.61
C SER A 226 -25.42 1.97 2.50
N ILE A 227 -25.00 1.16 1.54
CA ILE A 227 -25.87 0.62 0.48
C ILE A 227 -25.81 -0.92 0.48
N PRO A 228 -26.86 -1.61 -0.02
CA PRO A 228 -26.90 -3.08 -0.01
C PRO A 228 -25.70 -3.74 -0.70
N VAL A 229 -25.25 -3.20 -1.84
CA VAL A 229 -24.07 -3.74 -2.55
C VAL A 229 -22.84 -3.77 -1.64
N PHE A 230 -22.56 -2.68 -0.94
CA PHE A 230 -21.40 -2.58 -0.04
C PHE A 230 -21.48 -3.59 1.11
N ILE A 231 -22.63 -3.64 1.79
CA ILE A 231 -22.86 -4.55 2.92
C ILE A 231 -22.73 -6.01 2.46
N ASN A 232 -23.39 -6.38 1.36
CA ASN A 232 -23.34 -7.73 0.81
C ASN A 232 -21.90 -8.11 0.44
N THR A 233 -21.14 -7.18 -0.13
CA THR A 233 -19.73 -7.42 -0.46
C THR A 233 -18.90 -7.72 0.78
N LEU A 234 -19.03 -6.90 1.84
CA LEU A 234 -18.28 -7.14 3.08
C LEU A 234 -18.59 -8.53 3.67
N ILE A 235 -19.87 -8.93 3.67
CA ILE A 235 -20.31 -10.23 4.21
C ILE A 235 -19.70 -11.42 3.46
N LEU A 236 -19.42 -11.29 2.17
CA LEU A 236 -18.75 -12.35 1.39
C LEU A 236 -17.35 -12.68 1.96
N TYR A 237 -16.69 -11.71 2.59
CA TYR A 237 -15.41 -11.91 3.28
C TYR A 237 -15.53 -12.40 4.73
N SER A 238 -16.70 -12.86 5.17
CA SER A 238 -16.94 -13.34 6.54
C SER A 238 -15.96 -14.43 7.02
N LYS A 239 -15.41 -15.22 6.10
CA LYS A 239 -14.43 -16.27 6.42
C LYS A 239 -12.99 -15.76 6.54
N THR A 240 -12.63 -14.69 5.83
CA THR A 240 -11.23 -14.24 5.60
C THR A 240 -10.91 -12.93 6.30
N LEU A 241 -11.81 -11.95 6.29
CA LEU A 241 -11.54 -10.61 6.79
C LEU A 241 -11.28 -10.62 8.31
N ARG A 242 -10.24 -9.90 8.73
CA ARG A 242 -9.82 -9.74 10.13
C ARG A 242 -9.70 -8.27 10.52
N ARG A 243 -9.34 -7.41 9.57
CA ARG A 243 -9.01 -6.00 9.80
C ARG A 243 -9.85 -5.14 8.86
N LEU A 244 -10.67 -4.26 9.44
CA LEU A 244 -11.57 -3.41 8.68
C LEU A 244 -11.48 -1.97 9.16
N TYR A 245 -11.08 -1.08 8.26
CA TYR A 245 -10.96 0.34 8.56
C TYR A 245 -11.96 1.13 7.71
N LEU A 246 -12.89 1.78 8.39
CA LEU A 246 -14.00 2.54 7.81
C LEU A 246 -14.06 3.96 8.35
N SER A 247 -12.98 4.46 8.97
CA SER A 247 -12.97 5.79 9.56
C SER A 247 -13.32 6.87 8.54
N GLU A 248 -14.05 7.90 8.94
CA GLU A 248 -14.43 9.03 8.07
C GLU A 248 -15.25 8.64 6.83
N THR A 249 -15.89 7.47 6.85
CA THR A 249 -16.90 7.08 5.84
C THR A 249 -18.32 7.52 6.26
N GLN A 250 -19.28 7.42 5.34
CA GLN A 250 -20.70 7.76 5.56
C GLN A 250 -21.56 6.52 5.88
N ILE A 251 -20.96 5.51 6.52
CA ILE A 251 -21.70 4.33 6.97
C ILE A 251 -22.59 4.66 8.18
N ASN A 252 -23.64 3.87 8.36
CA ASN A 252 -24.63 3.98 9.42
C ASN A 252 -24.66 2.74 10.34
N ASP A 253 -25.51 2.78 11.37
CA ASP A 253 -25.69 1.71 12.34
C ASP A 253 -26.11 0.37 11.70
N ASP A 254 -26.94 0.36 10.65
CA ASP A 254 -27.35 -0.88 9.96
C ASP A 254 -26.16 -1.63 9.35
N THR A 255 -25.18 -0.87 8.84
CA THR A 255 -23.95 -1.43 8.29
C THR A 255 -23.10 -2.07 9.39
N ILE A 256 -22.96 -1.39 10.52
CA ILE A 256 -22.24 -1.93 11.68
C ILE A 256 -22.96 -3.15 12.25
N HIS A 257 -24.28 -3.11 12.36
CA HIS A 257 -25.09 -4.25 12.79
C HIS A 257 -24.86 -5.48 11.89
N SER A 258 -24.87 -5.28 10.56
CA SER A 258 -24.62 -6.33 9.58
C SER A 258 -23.20 -6.90 9.67
N ILE A 259 -22.20 -6.02 9.81
CA ILE A 259 -20.79 -6.38 10.06
C ILE A 259 -20.68 -7.23 11.33
N CYS A 260 -21.23 -6.76 12.44
CA CYS A 260 -21.17 -7.45 13.72
C CYS A 260 -21.86 -8.81 13.66
N ARG A 261 -22.95 -8.95 12.91
CA ARG A 261 -23.68 -10.22 12.76
C ARG A 261 -22.92 -11.26 11.94
N LYS A 262 -22.18 -10.85 10.90
CA LYS A 262 -21.60 -11.79 9.92
C LYS A 262 -20.07 -11.90 10.00
N LEU A 263 -19.35 -10.84 10.31
CA LEU A 263 -17.88 -10.78 10.32
C LEU A 263 -17.31 -11.12 11.69
N LYS A 264 -17.63 -12.32 12.20
CA LYS A 264 -17.29 -12.76 13.56
C LYS A 264 -15.80 -12.97 13.83
N ARG A 265 -14.97 -12.95 12.78
CA ARG A 265 -13.52 -13.10 12.85
C ARG A 265 -12.75 -11.78 12.82
N LEU A 266 -13.44 -10.65 12.92
CA LEU A 266 -12.75 -9.36 13.01
C LEU A 266 -11.97 -9.27 14.31
N ASN A 267 -10.69 -8.92 14.21
CA ASN A 267 -9.88 -8.56 15.38
C ASN A 267 -9.50 -7.06 15.42
N ILE A 268 -9.59 -6.32 14.31
CA ILE A 268 -9.52 -4.84 14.31
C ILE A 268 -10.72 -4.28 13.56
N LEU A 269 -11.39 -3.31 14.18
CA LEU A 269 -12.44 -2.50 13.56
C LEU A 269 -12.18 -1.03 13.86
N ASN A 270 -12.07 -0.21 12.81
CA ASN A 270 -11.99 1.23 12.93
C ASN A 270 -13.22 1.89 12.32
N ILE A 271 -14.00 2.59 13.15
CA ILE A 271 -15.23 3.32 12.81
C ILE A 271 -15.17 4.77 13.33
N LYS A 272 -13.96 5.27 13.59
CA LYS A 272 -13.75 6.63 14.08
C LYS A 272 -14.23 7.66 13.05
N ASN A 273 -14.84 8.73 13.52
CA ASN A 273 -15.38 9.82 12.71
C ASN A 273 -16.46 9.39 11.69
N CYS A 274 -17.11 8.23 11.86
CA CYS A 274 -18.31 7.86 11.11
C CYS A 274 -19.53 8.61 11.67
N LYS A 275 -19.97 9.68 11.00
CA LYS A 275 -20.97 10.62 11.53
C LYS A 275 -22.36 10.01 11.74
N ASN A 276 -22.71 8.97 10.99
CA ASN A 276 -24.03 8.32 11.06
C ASN A 276 -24.01 7.05 11.92
N VAL A 277 -22.90 6.79 12.63
CA VAL A 277 -22.79 5.70 13.59
C VAL A 277 -23.04 6.25 15.00
N THR A 278 -24.04 5.71 15.69
CA THR A 278 -24.47 6.17 17.00
C THR A 278 -24.01 5.23 18.11
N ILE A 279 -24.22 5.62 19.36
CA ILE A 279 -23.88 4.79 20.52
C ILE A 279 -24.71 3.50 20.64
N SER A 280 -25.82 3.39 19.90
CA SER A 280 -26.72 2.23 19.92
C SER A 280 -26.04 0.92 19.46
N ILE A 281 -24.97 1.01 18.65
CA ILE A 281 -24.25 -0.14 18.11
C ILE A 281 -23.35 -0.86 19.13
N VAL A 282 -23.15 -0.31 20.34
CA VAL A 282 -22.23 -0.90 21.33
C VAL A 282 -22.62 -2.34 21.68
N GLU A 283 -23.91 -2.64 21.83
CA GLU A 283 -24.41 -4.00 22.05
C GLU A 283 -24.04 -4.93 20.88
N ASN A 284 -24.08 -4.43 19.65
CA ASN A 284 -23.69 -5.21 18.49
C ASN A 284 -22.18 -5.48 18.48
N LEU A 285 -21.36 -4.51 18.88
CA LEU A 285 -19.91 -4.65 18.94
C LEU A 285 -19.47 -5.72 19.95
N LEU A 286 -20.12 -5.83 21.10
CA LEU A 286 -19.83 -6.87 22.11
C LEU A 286 -19.99 -8.28 21.54
N THR A 287 -20.82 -8.46 20.51
CA THR A 287 -20.97 -9.76 19.83
C THR A 287 -19.73 -10.21 19.03
N LEU A 288 -18.73 -9.34 18.85
CA LEU A 288 -17.46 -9.63 18.19
C LEU A 288 -16.42 -10.14 19.21
N LYS A 289 -16.56 -11.39 19.63
CA LYS A 289 -15.71 -12.00 20.67
C LYS A 289 -14.21 -12.04 20.34
N GLN A 290 -13.83 -11.97 19.07
CA GLN A 290 -12.43 -11.94 18.63
C GLN A 290 -11.87 -10.52 18.53
N LEU A 291 -12.67 -9.48 18.80
CA LEU A 291 -12.25 -8.09 18.62
C LEU A 291 -11.18 -7.69 19.64
N GLN A 292 -9.95 -7.54 19.16
CA GLN A 292 -8.78 -7.14 19.94
C GLN A 292 -8.68 -5.62 20.07
N LYS A 293 -9.00 -4.90 18.99
CA LYS A 293 -8.87 -3.44 18.95
C LYS A 293 -10.04 -2.80 18.22
N LEU A 294 -10.78 -1.97 18.95
CA LEU A 294 -11.78 -1.04 18.43
C LEU A 294 -11.16 0.36 18.39
N ILE A 295 -11.35 1.06 17.28
CA ILE A 295 -11.05 2.49 17.17
C ILE A 295 -12.36 3.20 16.80
N ALA A 296 -13.00 3.84 17.77
CA ALA A 296 -14.27 4.54 17.61
C ALA A 296 -14.21 5.98 18.13
N ASN A 297 -15.31 6.71 18.02
CA ASN A 297 -15.49 7.99 18.71
C ASN A 297 -15.54 7.77 20.22
N ASP A 298 -15.11 8.77 21.00
CA ASP A 298 -14.92 8.64 22.45
C ASP A 298 -16.17 8.13 23.18
N ASN A 299 -17.37 8.57 22.78
CA ASN A 299 -18.63 8.12 23.36
C ASN A 299 -18.91 6.61 23.15
N ILE A 300 -18.60 6.07 21.97
CA ILE A 300 -18.74 4.64 21.66
C ILE A 300 -17.63 3.85 22.35
N GLN A 301 -16.39 4.36 22.28
CA GLN A 301 -15.20 3.70 22.82
C GLN A 301 -15.33 3.49 24.33
N THR A 302 -15.68 4.55 25.06
CA THR A 302 -15.82 4.52 26.52
C THR A 302 -16.93 3.56 26.97
N LEU A 303 -18.12 3.61 26.36
CA LEU A 303 -19.21 2.71 26.72
C LEU A 303 -18.89 1.25 26.37
N TYR A 304 -18.23 1.00 25.24
CA TYR A 304 -17.81 -0.35 24.85
C TYR A 304 -16.79 -0.93 25.84
N GLU A 305 -15.80 -0.14 26.25
CA GLU A 305 -14.80 -0.57 27.25
C GLU A 305 -15.42 -0.81 28.62
N GLN A 306 -16.34 0.06 29.07
CA GLN A 306 -17.09 -0.15 30.31
C GLN A 306 -17.84 -1.48 30.30
N LYS A 307 -18.68 -1.73 29.29
CA LYS A 307 -19.46 -2.97 29.19
C LYS A 307 -18.61 -4.22 28.98
N LYS A 308 -17.55 -4.12 28.19
CA LYS A 308 -16.64 -5.25 27.97
C LYS A 308 -15.93 -5.68 29.26
N ASN A 309 -15.67 -4.75 30.18
CA ASN A 309 -15.09 -5.07 31.49
C ASN A 309 -16.12 -5.69 32.45
N GLU A 310 -17.42 -5.39 32.30
CA GLU A 310 -18.48 -6.02 33.10
C GLU A 310 -18.74 -7.49 32.69
N GLU A 311 -18.42 -7.86 31.45
CA GLU A 311 -18.59 -9.23 30.93
C GLU A 311 -17.41 -10.19 31.25
N ASN A 312 -16.27 -9.68 31.74
CA ASN A 312 -15.07 -10.48 32.07
C ASN A 312 -14.93 -10.70 33.58
#